data_AF-A0A7W4C7S5-F1
#
_entry.id   AF-A0A7W4C7S5-F1
#
_cell.length_a   1.000
_cell.length_b   1.000
_cell.length_c   1.000
_cell.angle_alpha   90.00
_cell.angle_beta   90.00
_cell.angle_gamma   90.00
#
_symmetry.space_group_name_H-M   'P 1'
#
loop_
_entity.id
_entity.type
_entity.pdbx_description
1 polymer ?
#
loop_
_entity_poly.entity_id
_entity_poly.type
_entity_poly.pdbx_seq_one_letter_code
_entity_poly.pdbx_strand_id
1 'polypeptide(L)'
;SQEGKPLKVTACIKEYLNTVSDFNWSDLSIIKLRTLRKIDNALRYGSVQYQMYFLPSISQALPEHAFMRLLTNKACLNSEPHIYESSVEGANAFKPWKKVIGGHATFIDIDITSKQLDKIFVRLLLLYEKKEPRANHLAFMNDTLNAVYVIANPYLWLLCSWLYSLLKNGGTFKRRLKVTTTVDYVKSLSKPFITLFSTCDIGLLSGEDWANKLNEAAELFTSAQRKKYVYYFAQFLIDTNLVRDLCLSDIDVIGSSSEVDANLISPTHIDEVLNYLIQHVEDDPIYQYAYFLLCFCFFSGLRRNETAKLTWADFSFAVNAPSKDEFDYVQLSVRPNQYRTLKTTAARRELPLDALWPKSAINKLRKRYQIHQNTGASKKALLFDNAKQVNQAYELITDLIRHYTQDYTLRVHHLRHSFANWTWCRLNPNLIKKGRTQLTIFKHEIFDNDYLQQLQTRLRYRANTRKKMFILSHLMGHKEVHSTLNSYLHLKDILFYLELTSRFTLTKYFASECVGRATLLEQEQGLSLAERIHYYAKGSEETL
;
A
#
# COMPACT_ATOMS: atom_id res chain seq x y z
N SER A 1 6.53 -45.51 12.45
CA SER A 1 7.69 -45.35 13.32
C SER A 1 8.88 -44.81 12.54
N GLN A 2 9.14 -43.51 12.62
CA GLN A 2 10.43 -42.91 12.22
C GLN A 2 10.73 -41.74 13.16
N GLU A 3 10.96 -42.06 14.44
CA GLU A 3 11.57 -41.15 15.40
C GLU A 3 12.99 -41.66 15.65
N GLY A 4 13.98 -41.01 15.04
CA GLY A 4 15.37 -41.41 15.24
C GLY A 4 16.33 -40.54 14.46
N LYS A 5 16.86 -39.50 15.13
CA LYS A 5 18.23 -38.90 15.01
C LYS A 5 18.38 -37.41 15.45
N PRO A 6 17.78 -36.90 16.55
CA PRO A 6 18.23 -35.62 17.14
C PRO A 6 19.40 -35.76 18.15
N LEU A 7 19.78 -36.99 18.54
CA LEU A 7 20.74 -37.26 19.63
C LEU A 7 22.23 -37.03 19.28
N LYS A 8 22.65 -37.20 18.01
CA LYS A 8 24.08 -37.09 17.65
C LYS A 8 24.61 -35.66 17.61
N VAL A 9 23.83 -34.72 17.07
CA VAL A 9 24.28 -33.32 16.93
C VAL A 9 24.46 -32.64 18.28
N THR A 10 23.53 -32.88 19.22
CA THR A 10 23.60 -32.30 20.56
C THR A 10 24.83 -32.79 21.35
N ALA A 11 25.19 -34.06 21.21
CA ALA A 11 26.39 -34.62 21.84
C ALA A 11 27.66 -33.97 21.27
N CYS A 12 27.78 -33.86 19.94
CA CYS A 12 28.91 -33.19 19.29
C CYS A 12 29.05 -31.71 19.71
N ILE A 13 27.94 -30.98 19.83
CA ILE A 13 27.96 -29.58 20.28
C ILE A 13 28.46 -29.48 21.73
N LYS A 14 27.98 -30.38 22.62
CA LYS A 14 28.43 -30.41 24.03
C LYS A 14 29.92 -30.68 24.14
N GLU A 15 30.40 -31.69 23.43
CA GLU A 15 31.81 -32.08 23.41
C GLU A 15 32.69 -30.93 22.89
N TYR A 16 32.30 -30.31 21.78
CA TYR A 16 32.99 -29.13 21.25
C TYR A 16 33.02 -27.98 22.26
N LEU A 17 31.87 -27.60 22.84
CA LEU A 17 31.79 -26.48 23.77
C LEU A 17 32.58 -26.71 25.06
N ASN A 18 32.58 -27.94 25.61
CA ASN A 18 33.42 -28.30 26.76
C ASN A 18 34.91 -28.29 26.43
N THR A 19 35.29 -28.43 25.15
CA THR A 19 36.69 -28.36 24.71
C THR A 19 37.16 -26.92 24.51
N VAL A 20 36.27 -26.03 24.04
CA VAL A 20 36.62 -24.63 23.69
C VAL A 20 36.29 -23.61 24.77
N SER A 21 35.69 -24.02 25.89
CA SER A 21 35.19 -23.11 26.92
C SER A 21 35.35 -23.70 28.33
N ASP A 22 35.67 -22.82 29.29
CA ASP A 22 35.82 -23.16 30.71
C ASP A 22 34.47 -23.40 31.44
N PHE A 23 33.35 -23.35 30.72
CA PHE A 23 32.03 -23.58 31.29
C PHE A 23 31.64 -25.05 31.14
N ASN A 24 31.01 -25.61 32.18
CA ASN A 24 30.46 -26.95 32.09
C ASN A 24 29.15 -26.95 31.27
N TRP A 25 29.20 -27.52 30.07
CA TRP A 25 28.07 -27.65 29.14
C TRP A 25 27.37 -29.02 29.21
N SER A 26 27.64 -29.84 30.23
CA SER A 26 27.02 -31.16 30.39
C SER A 26 25.49 -31.11 30.39
N ASP A 27 24.91 -30.07 31.00
CA ASP A 27 23.46 -29.82 31.08
C ASP A 27 22.90 -29.02 29.89
N LEU A 28 23.65 -28.90 28.79
CA LEU A 28 23.17 -28.18 27.60
C LEU A 28 21.94 -28.89 27.01
N SER A 29 20.79 -28.24 27.13
CA SER A 29 19.53 -28.65 26.51
C SER A 29 19.20 -27.74 25.33
N ILE A 30 18.29 -28.19 24.45
CA ILE A 30 17.74 -27.34 23.38
C ILE A 30 17.11 -26.07 23.96
N ILE A 31 16.47 -26.16 25.14
CA ILE A 31 15.89 -25.02 25.83
C ILE A 31 17.00 -24.03 26.25
N LYS A 32 18.09 -24.53 26.84
CA LYS A 32 19.24 -23.69 27.24
C LYS A 32 19.88 -23.03 26.02
N LEU A 33 20.04 -23.75 24.91
CA LEU A 33 20.51 -23.18 23.63
C LEU A 33 19.59 -22.07 23.10
N ARG A 34 18.26 -22.27 23.14
CA ARG A 34 17.28 -21.24 22.75
C ARG A 34 17.38 -20.01 23.64
N THR A 35 17.54 -20.18 24.95
CA THR A 35 17.73 -19.07 25.89
C THR A 35 19.03 -18.32 25.63
N LEU A 36 20.15 -19.02 25.46
CA LEU A 36 21.44 -18.40 25.15
C LEU A 36 21.39 -17.63 23.82
N ARG A 37 20.73 -18.19 22.80
CA ARG A 37 20.49 -17.48 21.53
C ARG A 37 19.67 -16.22 21.72
N LYS A 38 18.61 -16.25 22.55
CA LYS A 38 17.83 -15.04 22.89
C LYS A 38 18.68 -13.99 23.60
N ILE A 39 19.54 -14.41 24.53
CA ILE A 39 20.45 -13.52 25.25
C ILE A 39 21.48 -12.90 24.28
N ASP A 40 22.17 -13.71 23.46
CA ASP A 40 23.11 -13.20 22.45
C ASP A 40 22.42 -12.22 21.50
N ASN A 41 21.22 -12.54 21.01
CA ASN A 41 20.45 -11.64 20.16
C ASN A 41 20.13 -10.31 20.87
N ALA A 42 19.68 -10.34 22.13
CA ALA A 42 19.33 -9.13 22.88
C ALA A 42 20.56 -8.26 23.21
N LEU A 43 21.74 -8.87 23.39
CA LEU A 43 22.99 -8.16 23.64
C LEU A 43 23.62 -7.62 22.35
N ARG A 44 23.51 -8.37 21.25
CA ARG A 44 24.12 -8.04 19.95
C ARG A 44 23.34 -6.97 19.19
N TYR A 45 22.02 -7.00 19.26
CA TYR A 45 21.15 -6.15 18.47
C TYR A 45 20.50 -5.07 19.33
N GLY A 46 20.42 -3.84 18.79
CA GLY A 46 19.65 -2.77 19.42
C GLY A 46 18.16 -3.12 19.49
N SER A 47 17.41 -2.43 20.35
CA SER A 47 15.99 -2.73 20.59
C SER A 47 15.14 -2.79 19.32
N VAL A 48 15.40 -1.90 18.37
CA VAL A 48 14.72 -1.86 17.07
C VAL A 48 15.06 -3.08 16.22
N GLN A 49 16.36 -3.40 16.06
CA GLN A 49 16.79 -4.57 15.29
C GLN A 49 16.27 -5.86 15.91
N TYR A 50 16.33 -5.97 17.24
CA TYR A 50 15.82 -7.15 17.95
C TYR A 50 14.33 -7.37 17.68
N GLN A 51 13.52 -6.31 17.77
CA GLN A 51 12.09 -6.38 17.47
C GLN A 51 11.85 -6.78 16.00
N MET A 52 12.56 -6.14 15.06
CA MET A 52 12.40 -6.39 13.62
C MET A 52 12.80 -7.81 13.20
N TYR A 53 13.90 -8.35 13.74
CA TYR A 53 14.47 -9.62 13.29
C TYR A 53 13.89 -10.84 14.00
N PHE A 54 13.43 -10.71 15.25
CA PHE A 54 13.14 -11.87 16.09
C PHE A 54 11.72 -11.93 16.66
N LEU A 55 10.92 -10.85 16.59
CA LEU A 55 9.54 -10.90 17.06
C LEU A 55 8.59 -11.27 15.91
N PRO A 56 7.86 -12.41 16.00
CA PRO A 56 7.07 -12.93 14.88
C PRO A 56 5.95 -11.99 14.40
N SER A 57 5.38 -11.20 15.31
CA SER A 57 4.26 -10.29 15.03
C SER A 57 4.71 -8.89 14.61
N ILE A 58 6.00 -8.69 14.37
CA ILE A 58 6.59 -7.40 14.01
C ILE A 58 7.31 -7.54 12.68
N SER A 59 7.15 -6.53 11.82
CA SER A 59 7.79 -6.48 10.50
C SER A 59 7.43 -7.70 9.65
N GLN A 60 6.27 -7.65 8.97
CA GLN A 60 5.87 -8.72 8.05
C GLN A 60 6.95 -8.92 6.98
N ALA A 61 7.39 -10.16 6.76
CA ALA A 61 8.36 -10.48 5.71
C ALA A 61 7.74 -10.27 4.32
N LEU A 62 8.60 -10.05 3.32
CA LEU A 62 8.15 -10.05 1.93
C LEU A 62 7.64 -11.45 1.54
N PRO A 63 6.58 -11.53 0.72
CA PRO A 63 6.22 -12.77 0.04
C PRO A 63 7.32 -13.15 -0.95
N GLU A 64 7.39 -14.44 -1.26
CA GLU A 64 8.45 -15.03 -2.08
C GLU A 64 8.62 -14.34 -3.43
N HIS A 65 7.52 -14.07 -4.16
CA HIS A 65 7.56 -13.40 -5.46
C HIS A 65 8.19 -11.99 -5.36
N ALA A 66 7.84 -11.20 -4.33
CA ALA A 66 8.39 -9.87 -4.12
C ALA A 66 9.86 -9.93 -3.71
N PHE A 67 10.22 -10.85 -2.82
CA PHE A 67 11.60 -11.09 -2.41
C PHE A 67 12.47 -11.43 -3.62
N MET A 68 12.01 -12.36 -4.46
CA MET A 68 12.70 -12.79 -5.67
C MET A 68 12.84 -11.68 -6.70
N ARG A 69 11.76 -10.92 -6.93
CA ARG A 69 11.81 -9.76 -7.82
C ARG A 69 12.84 -8.74 -7.38
N LEU A 70 12.88 -8.41 -6.10
CA LEU A 70 13.86 -7.45 -5.60
C LEU A 70 15.28 -7.97 -5.79
N LEU A 71 15.58 -9.21 -5.40
CA LEU A 71 16.95 -9.75 -5.48
C LEU A 71 17.47 -9.91 -6.91
N THR A 72 16.60 -10.30 -7.84
CA THR A 72 17.01 -10.64 -9.21
C THR A 72 16.74 -9.54 -10.22
N ASN A 73 15.92 -8.55 -9.88
CA ASN A 73 15.34 -7.58 -10.82
C ASN A 73 14.60 -8.26 -11.98
N LYS A 74 14.06 -9.47 -11.75
CA LYS A 74 13.31 -10.26 -12.72
C LYS A 74 11.94 -10.61 -12.16
N ALA A 75 10.98 -10.79 -13.06
CA ALA A 75 9.67 -11.32 -12.72
C ALA A 75 9.81 -12.74 -12.15
N CYS A 76 9.07 -13.04 -11.09
CA CYS A 76 8.79 -14.41 -10.70
C CYS A 76 7.37 -14.72 -11.15
N LEU A 77 7.18 -15.78 -11.95
CA LEU A 77 5.84 -16.32 -12.18
C LEU A 77 5.18 -16.50 -10.82
N ASN A 78 3.99 -15.94 -10.65
CA ASN A 78 3.22 -16.19 -9.45
C ASN A 78 3.12 -17.71 -9.23
N SER A 79 3.48 -18.18 -8.03
CA SER A 79 2.56 -19.09 -7.35
C SER A 79 1.25 -18.28 -7.24
N GLU A 80 0.31 -18.57 -8.14
CA GLU A 80 -0.93 -17.83 -8.43
C GLU A 80 -1.24 -16.71 -7.43
N PRO A 81 -1.42 -15.45 -7.88
CA PRO A 81 -2.15 -14.55 -7.02
C PRO A 81 -3.49 -15.25 -6.81
N HIS A 82 -3.98 -15.27 -5.57
CA HIS A 82 -5.42 -15.26 -5.37
C HIS A 82 -5.93 -13.93 -5.96
N ILE A 83 -5.85 -13.74 -7.28
CA ILE A 83 -6.99 -13.25 -8.03
C ILE A 83 -8.03 -14.24 -7.57
N TYR A 84 -8.83 -13.85 -6.57
CA TYR A 84 -10.09 -14.51 -6.31
C TYR A 84 -10.65 -14.75 -7.69
N GLU A 85 -10.72 -16.00 -8.12
CA GLU A 85 -11.47 -16.35 -9.31
C GLU A 85 -12.77 -15.62 -9.11
N SER A 86 -12.96 -14.54 -9.86
CA SER A 86 -14.19 -13.78 -9.76
C SER A 86 -15.22 -14.84 -10.08
N SER A 87 -16.00 -15.25 -9.08
CA SER A 87 -17.01 -16.27 -9.31
C SER A 87 -17.72 -15.81 -10.58
N VAL A 88 -17.67 -16.60 -11.64
CA VAL A 88 -18.11 -16.18 -12.98
C VAL A 88 -19.58 -15.73 -12.92
N GLU A 89 -20.29 -16.16 -11.87
CA GLU A 89 -21.64 -15.78 -11.48
C GLU A 89 -21.80 -14.37 -10.87
N GLY A 90 -20.77 -13.78 -10.24
CA GLY A 90 -20.81 -12.43 -9.65
C GLY A 90 -20.63 -11.31 -10.67
N ALA A 91 -19.93 -11.58 -11.77
CA ALA A 91 -19.60 -10.60 -12.80
C ALA A 91 -20.83 -10.06 -13.56
N ASN A 92 -21.93 -10.81 -13.66
CA ASN A 92 -23.12 -10.35 -14.39
C ASN A 92 -24.07 -9.47 -13.56
N ALA A 93 -24.25 -9.75 -12.26
CA ALA A 93 -25.22 -9.03 -11.42
C ALA A 93 -24.80 -7.59 -11.08
N PHE A 94 -23.50 -7.31 -11.10
CA PHE A 94 -22.93 -6.02 -10.70
C PHE A 94 -22.32 -5.20 -11.86
N LYS A 95 -22.44 -5.69 -13.10
CA LYS A 95 -22.11 -4.95 -14.34
C LYS A 95 -22.65 -3.52 -14.39
N PRO A 96 -23.86 -3.21 -13.88
CA PRO A 96 -24.38 -1.85 -13.90
C PRO A 96 -23.52 -0.83 -13.13
N TRP A 97 -22.63 -1.27 -12.23
CA TRP A 97 -21.85 -0.37 -11.38
C TRP A 97 -21.09 0.71 -12.15
N LYS A 98 -20.43 0.37 -13.27
CA LYS A 98 -19.74 1.35 -14.11
C LYS A 98 -20.68 2.43 -14.67
N LYS A 99 -21.91 2.04 -15.02
CA LYS A 99 -22.95 2.97 -15.47
C LYS A 99 -23.49 3.82 -14.33
N VAL A 100 -23.59 3.26 -13.13
CA VAL A 100 -24.04 3.94 -11.90
C VAL A 100 -23.07 5.05 -11.47
N ILE A 101 -21.75 4.83 -11.63
CA ILE A 101 -20.72 5.84 -11.28
C ILE A 101 -20.29 6.74 -12.45
N GLY A 102 -20.66 6.38 -13.69
CA GLY A 102 -20.25 7.11 -14.90
C GLY A 102 -20.93 8.46 -15.08
N GLY A 103 -22.08 8.68 -14.43
CA GLY A 103 -22.69 10.01 -14.31
C GLY A 103 -22.14 10.70 -13.08
N HIS A 104 -21.61 11.92 -13.21
CA HIS A 104 -21.30 12.76 -12.06
C HIS A 104 -22.56 12.86 -11.18
N ALA A 105 -22.52 12.22 -10.02
CA ALA A 105 -23.65 12.25 -9.11
C ALA A 105 -23.79 13.69 -8.60
N THR A 106 -24.86 14.36 -9.01
CA THR A 106 -25.31 15.57 -8.33
C THR A 106 -25.47 15.27 -6.84
N PHE A 107 -25.30 16.28 -5.99
CA PHE A 107 -25.50 16.11 -4.56
C PHE A 107 -26.85 15.41 -4.28
N ILE A 108 -26.80 14.24 -3.65
CA ILE A 108 -27.98 13.47 -3.26
C ILE A 108 -28.18 13.66 -1.77
N ASP A 109 -29.34 14.16 -1.39
CA ASP A 109 -29.71 14.35 0.01
C ASP A 109 -29.69 13.00 0.77
N ILE A 110 -29.05 13.01 1.94
CA ILE A 110 -28.92 11.88 2.86
C ILE A 110 -30.30 11.33 3.24
N ASP A 111 -31.28 12.21 3.44
CA ASP A 111 -32.64 11.84 3.85
C ASP A 111 -33.39 11.11 2.74
N ILE A 112 -33.14 11.46 1.46
CA ILE A 112 -33.73 10.77 0.32
C ILE A 112 -33.22 9.33 0.28
N THR A 113 -31.90 9.16 0.35
CA THR A 113 -31.25 7.85 0.33
C THR A 113 -31.72 6.98 1.51
N SER A 114 -31.78 7.56 2.71
CA SER A 114 -32.22 6.86 3.92
C SER A 114 -33.68 6.43 3.85
N LYS A 115 -34.59 7.30 3.41
CA LYS A 115 -36.03 6.97 3.24
C LYS A 115 -36.25 5.89 2.19
N GLN A 116 -35.52 5.92 1.08
CA GLN A 116 -35.59 4.89 0.04
C GLN A 116 -35.13 3.53 0.57
N LEU A 117 -34.00 3.51 1.29
CA LEU A 117 -33.47 2.29 1.89
C LEU A 117 -34.41 1.70 2.96
N ASP A 118 -35.01 2.54 3.80
CA ASP A 118 -35.99 2.09 4.80
C ASP A 118 -37.22 1.44 4.17
N LYS A 119 -37.73 1.98 3.05
CA LYS A 119 -38.84 1.35 2.30
C LYS A 119 -38.46 -0.05 1.80
N ILE A 120 -37.22 -0.22 1.32
CA ILE A 120 -36.70 -1.52 0.88
C ILE A 120 -36.61 -2.50 2.05
N PHE A 121 -36.11 -2.05 3.21
CA PHE A 121 -36.05 -2.88 4.42
C PHE A 121 -37.43 -3.31 4.90
N VAL A 122 -38.41 -2.40 4.96
CA VAL A 122 -39.79 -2.72 5.35
C VAL A 122 -40.36 -3.79 4.41
N ARG A 123 -40.18 -3.64 3.10
CA ARG A 123 -40.68 -4.62 2.13
C ARG A 123 -40.04 -6.00 2.31
N LEU A 124 -38.73 -6.08 2.54
CA LEU A 124 -38.03 -7.34 2.81
C LEU A 124 -38.50 -8.01 4.10
N LEU A 125 -38.70 -7.24 5.17
CA LEU A 125 -39.19 -7.75 6.44
C LEU A 125 -40.62 -8.28 6.33
N LEU A 126 -41.48 -7.61 5.55
CA LEU A 126 -42.84 -8.10 5.25
C LEU A 126 -42.82 -9.44 4.50
N LEU A 127 -41.93 -9.63 3.52
CA LEU A 127 -41.77 -10.92 2.83
C LEU A 127 -41.30 -12.00 3.81
N TYR A 128 -40.40 -11.66 4.73
CA TYR A 128 -39.92 -12.57 5.76
C TYR A 128 -41.01 -12.96 6.77
N GLU A 129 -41.81 -12.01 7.24
CA GLU A 129 -42.95 -12.24 8.13
C GLU A 129 -44.02 -13.12 7.47
N LYS A 130 -44.26 -12.94 6.18
CA LYS A 130 -45.13 -13.79 5.36
C LYS A 130 -44.55 -15.16 5.06
N LYS A 131 -43.35 -15.48 5.54
CA LYS A 131 -42.63 -16.74 5.30
C LYS A 131 -42.43 -17.05 3.81
N GLU A 132 -42.30 -16.02 3.00
CA GLU A 132 -42.07 -16.15 1.56
C GLU A 132 -40.74 -16.89 1.29
N PRO A 133 -40.66 -17.69 0.21
CA PRO A 133 -39.42 -18.36 -0.14
C PRO A 133 -38.29 -17.36 -0.42
N ARG A 134 -37.05 -17.79 -0.17
CA ARG A 134 -35.86 -16.93 -0.37
C ARG A 134 -35.71 -16.45 -1.82
N ALA A 135 -36.19 -17.24 -2.78
CA ALA A 135 -36.25 -16.85 -4.19
C ALA A 135 -37.01 -15.53 -4.39
N ASN A 136 -38.12 -15.31 -3.68
CA ASN A 136 -38.91 -14.08 -3.77
C ASN A 136 -38.16 -12.87 -3.20
N HIS A 137 -37.36 -13.08 -2.16
CA HIS A 137 -36.50 -12.04 -1.60
C HIS A 137 -35.38 -11.65 -2.57
N LEU A 138 -34.77 -12.64 -3.22
CA LEU A 138 -33.72 -12.43 -4.23
C LEU A 138 -34.28 -11.76 -5.50
N ALA A 139 -35.46 -12.18 -5.97
CA ALA A 139 -36.16 -11.57 -7.09
C ALA A 139 -36.47 -10.10 -6.80
N PHE A 140 -37.08 -9.80 -5.65
CA PHE A 140 -37.36 -8.43 -5.22
C PHE A 140 -36.10 -7.54 -5.20
N MET A 141 -34.99 -8.05 -4.67
CA MET A 141 -33.74 -7.28 -4.62
C MET A 141 -33.10 -7.13 -5.99
N ASN A 142 -33.19 -8.13 -6.86
CA ASN A 142 -32.73 -8.04 -8.24
C ASN A 142 -33.52 -6.98 -9.02
N ASP A 143 -34.84 -6.94 -8.87
CA ASP A 143 -35.70 -5.92 -9.50
C ASP A 143 -35.37 -4.52 -8.94
N THR A 144 -35.13 -4.43 -7.63
CA THR A 144 -34.74 -3.18 -6.96
C THR A 144 -33.41 -2.64 -7.50
N LEU A 145 -32.40 -3.48 -7.69
CA LEU A 145 -31.09 -3.08 -8.24
C LEU A 145 -31.18 -2.54 -9.68
N ASN A 146 -32.19 -2.98 -10.43
CA ASN A 146 -32.44 -2.53 -11.81
C ASN A 146 -33.41 -1.34 -11.89
N ALA A 147 -33.97 -0.89 -10.76
CA ALA A 147 -34.88 0.25 -10.74
C ALA A 147 -34.15 1.57 -11.01
N VAL A 148 -34.74 2.43 -11.85
CA VAL A 148 -34.14 3.70 -12.31
C VAL A 148 -33.70 4.58 -11.13
N TYR A 149 -34.51 4.69 -10.08
CA TYR A 149 -34.19 5.51 -8.90
C TYR A 149 -33.02 4.96 -8.07
N VAL A 150 -32.74 3.66 -8.14
CA VAL A 150 -31.60 3.03 -7.46
C VAL A 150 -30.35 3.21 -8.31
N ILE A 151 -30.43 3.00 -9.62
CA ILE A 151 -29.32 3.22 -10.55
C ILE A 151 -28.85 4.68 -10.54
N ALA A 152 -29.77 5.63 -10.39
CA ALA A 152 -29.44 7.06 -10.28
C ALA A 152 -28.82 7.47 -8.94
N ASN A 153 -28.81 6.57 -7.93
CA ASN A 153 -28.28 6.86 -6.60
C ASN A 153 -27.16 5.84 -6.26
N PRO A 154 -25.87 6.19 -6.50
CA PRO A 154 -24.75 5.26 -6.29
C PRO A 154 -24.64 4.77 -4.84
N TYR A 155 -25.00 5.61 -3.87
CA TYR A 155 -24.98 5.26 -2.44
C TYR A 155 -26.02 4.20 -2.11
N LEU A 156 -27.26 4.40 -2.60
CA LEU A 156 -28.35 3.44 -2.41
C LEU A 156 -28.03 2.13 -3.13
N TRP A 157 -27.51 2.22 -4.35
CA TRP A 157 -27.18 1.05 -5.17
C TRP A 157 -26.15 0.15 -4.49
N LEU A 158 -25.09 0.72 -3.90
CA LEU A 158 -24.08 -0.06 -3.16
C LEU A 158 -24.65 -0.77 -1.93
N LEU A 159 -25.47 -0.08 -1.13
CA LEU A 159 -26.11 -0.67 0.05
C LEU A 159 -27.08 -1.78 -0.35
N CYS A 160 -27.84 -1.59 -1.42
CA CYS A 160 -28.73 -2.62 -1.97
C CYS A 160 -27.95 -3.80 -2.55
N SER A 161 -26.81 -3.55 -3.19
CA SER A 161 -25.95 -4.59 -3.77
C SER A 161 -25.31 -5.44 -2.68
N TRP A 162 -24.87 -4.82 -1.59
CA TRP A 162 -24.37 -5.54 -0.43
C TRP A 162 -25.48 -6.36 0.25
N LEU A 163 -26.67 -5.78 0.39
CA LEU A 163 -27.85 -6.50 0.91
C LEU A 163 -28.20 -7.74 0.07
N TYR A 164 -28.21 -7.58 -1.26
CA TYR A 164 -28.43 -8.68 -2.20
C TYR A 164 -27.36 -9.76 -2.08
N SER A 165 -26.07 -9.38 -2.01
CA SER A 165 -24.97 -10.32 -1.84
C SER A 165 -25.07 -11.11 -0.53
N LEU A 166 -25.37 -10.46 0.59
CA LEU A 166 -25.57 -11.12 1.87
C LEU A 166 -26.75 -12.10 1.85
N LEU A 167 -27.81 -11.77 1.11
CA LEU A 167 -28.96 -12.67 0.90
C LEU A 167 -28.62 -13.83 -0.04
N LYS A 168 -27.81 -13.63 -1.08
CA LYS A 168 -27.48 -14.69 -2.02
C LYS A 168 -26.43 -15.64 -1.46
N ASN A 169 -25.33 -15.08 -0.94
CA ASN A 169 -24.08 -15.79 -0.65
C ASN A 169 -23.83 -16.00 0.86
N GLY A 170 -24.60 -15.34 1.71
CA GLY A 170 -24.36 -15.34 3.16
C GLY A 170 -23.27 -14.34 3.57
N GLY A 171 -22.66 -14.55 4.73
CA GLY A 171 -21.56 -13.72 5.24
C GLY A 171 -20.28 -14.52 5.42
N THR A 172 -19.21 -13.88 5.89
CA THR A 172 -17.85 -14.44 5.98
C THR A 172 -17.77 -15.83 6.63
N PHE A 173 -18.55 -16.06 7.69
CA PHE A 173 -18.53 -17.33 8.44
C PHE A 173 -19.72 -18.26 8.15
N LYS A 174 -20.81 -17.71 7.59
CA LYS A 174 -22.06 -18.46 7.41
C LYS A 174 -22.51 -18.37 5.96
N ARG A 175 -22.54 -19.52 5.29
CA ARG A 175 -23.07 -19.68 3.91
C ARG A 175 -24.50 -19.16 3.73
N ARG A 176 -25.28 -19.04 4.83
CA ARG A 176 -26.64 -18.50 4.79
C ARG A 176 -26.94 -17.65 6.01
N LEU A 177 -27.39 -16.42 5.76
CA LEU A 177 -27.85 -15.47 6.79
C LEU A 177 -29.38 -15.35 6.78
N LYS A 178 -29.95 -15.11 7.98
CA LYS A 178 -31.38 -14.75 8.13
C LYS A 178 -31.62 -13.36 7.56
N VAL A 179 -32.82 -13.12 7.00
CA VAL A 179 -33.19 -11.82 6.42
C VAL A 179 -33.06 -10.68 7.44
N THR A 180 -33.47 -10.92 8.69
CA THR A 180 -33.31 -9.95 9.78
C THR A 180 -31.85 -9.63 10.07
N THR A 181 -30.95 -10.62 10.00
CA THR A 181 -29.51 -10.42 10.17
C THR A 181 -28.89 -9.62 9.02
N THR A 182 -29.27 -9.91 7.77
CA THR A 182 -28.76 -9.17 6.62
C THR A 182 -29.23 -7.71 6.66
N VAL A 183 -30.48 -7.46 7.05
CA VAL A 183 -31.01 -6.10 7.24
C VAL A 183 -30.27 -5.38 8.37
N ASP A 184 -30.00 -6.01 9.51
CA ASP A 184 -29.25 -5.37 10.62
C ASP A 184 -27.85 -4.94 10.18
N TYR A 185 -27.14 -5.75 9.39
CA TYR A 185 -25.79 -5.42 8.91
C TYR A 185 -25.81 -4.15 8.05
N VAL A 186 -26.65 -4.13 7.02
CA VAL A 186 -26.74 -3.00 6.08
C VAL A 186 -27.31 -1.76 6.77
N LYS A 187 -28.35 -1.91 7.60
CA LYS A 187 -28.96 -0.79 8.33
C LYS A 187 -28.01 -0.18 9.36
N SER A 188 -27.16 -0.98 9.98
CA SER A 188 -26.15 -0.48 10.94
C SER A 188 -25.06 0.33 10.24
N LEU A 189 -24.66 -0.06 9.03
CA LEU A 189 -23.65 0.65 8.25
C LEU A 189 -24.20 1.86 7.49
N SER A 190 -25.47 1.83 7.08
CA SER A 190 -26.03 2.81 6.15
C SER A 190 -25.86 4.25 6.62
N LYS A 191 -26.16 4.55 7.89
CA LYS A 191 -26.03 5.92 8.41
C LYS A 191 -24.57 6.41 8.41
N PRO A 192 -23.59 5.73 9.05
CA PRO A 192 -22.18 6.10 8.95
C PRO A 192 -21.66 6.24 7.51
N PHE A 193 -22.04 5.30 6.64
CA PHE A 193 -21.61 5.30 5.25
C PHE A 193 -22.16 6.50 4.48
N ILE A 194 -23.49 6.70 4.49
CA ILE A 194 -24.13 7.79 3.73
C ILE A 194 -23.61 9.15 4.23
N THR A 195 -23.48 9.37 5.54
CA THR A 195 -22.98 10.64 6.10
C THR A 195 -21.62 11.07 5.55
N LEU A 196 -20.70 10.13 5.31
CA LEU A 196 -19.34 10.46 4.86
C LEU A 196 -19.18 10.38 3.36
N PHE A 197 -19.88 9.45 2.70
CA PHE A 197 -19.74 9.24 1.27
C PHE A 197 -20.61 10.20 0.44
N SER A 198 -21.76 10.67 0.95
CA SER A 198 -22.61 11.63 0.20
C SER A 198 -21.97 13.00 -0.02
N THR A 199 -20.85 13.27 0.64
CA THR A 199 -20.09 14.52 0.53
C THR A 199 -19.04 14.51 -0.59
N CYS A 200 -18.91 13.41 -1.34
CA CYS A 200 -17.91 13.25 -2.38
C CYS A 200 -18.45 12.47 -3.58
N ASP A 201 -17.88 12.72 -4.76
CA ASP A 201 -18.13 11.89 -5.93
C ASP A 201 -17.42 10.53 -5.76
N ILE A 202 -18.20 9.48 -5.53
CA ILE A 202 -17.70 8.10 -5.34
C ILE A 202 -16.92 7.61 -6.56
N GLY A 203 -17.31 8.02 -7.78
CA GLY A 203 -16.65 7.59 -9.01
C GLY A 203 -15.22 8.10 -9.12
N LEU A 204 -14.87 9.14 -8.37
CA LEU A 204 -13.52 9.73 -8.35
C LEU A 204 -12.67 9.24 -7.17
N LEU A 205 -13.22 8.42 -6.28
CA LEU A 205 -12.49 7.91 -5.12
C LEU A 205 -11.55 6.77 -5.54
N SER A 206 -10.30 6.88 -5.11
CA SER A 206 -9.35 5.78 -5.21
C SER A 206 -9.58 4.71 -4.15
N GLY A 207 -9.00 3.51 -4.32
CA GLY A 207 -9.00 2.46 -3.29
C GLY A 207 -8.49 2.94 -1.92
N GLU A 208 -7.49 3.83 -1.88
CA GLU A 208 -6.99 4.43 -0.62
C GLU A 208 -8.00 5.44 -0.03
N ASP A 209 -8.69 6.22 -0.87
CA ASP A 209 -9.73 7.16 -0.40
C ASP A 209 -10.94 6.43 0.14
N TRP A 210 -11.31 5.35 -0.52
CA TRP A 210 -12.28 4.39 -0.05
C TRP A 210 -11.91 3.84 1.32
N ALA A 211 -10.69 3.33 1.49
CA ALA A 211 -10.23 2.83 2.79
C ALA A 211 -10.27 3.91 3.88
N ASN A 212 -9.78 5.13 3.58
CA ASN A 212 -9.81 6.24 4.53
C ASN A 212 -11.24 6.62 4.95
N LYS A 213 -12.17 6.74 4.00
CA LYS A 213 -13.58 7.05 4.30
C LYS A 213 -14.29 5.91 5.03
N LEU A 214 -13.95 4.67 4.73
CA LEU A 214 -14.46 3.51 5.48
C LEU A 214 -13.95 3.53 6.93
N ASN A 215 -12.68 3.89 7.14
CA ASN A 215 -12.14 4.07 8.49
C ASN A 215 -12.82 5.23 9.24
N GLU A 216 -13.05 6.36 8.58
CA GLU A 216 -13.85 7.46 9.15
C GLU A 216 -15.27 6.99 9.49
N ALA A 217 -15.90 6.17 8.64
CA ALA A 217 -17.21 5.59 8.91
C ALA A 217 -17.19 4.63 10.09
N ALA A 218 -16.12 3.86 10.25
CA ALA A 218 -15.91 2.99 11.40
C ALA A 218 -15.88 3.78 12.71
N GLU A 219 -15.32 5.00 12.71
CA GLU A 219 -15.27 5.86 13.91
C GLU A 219 -16.63 6.44 14.32
N LEU A 220 -17.62 6.46 13.42
CA LEU A 220 -18.99 6.85 13.77
C LEU A 220 -19.75 5.77 14.55
N PHE A 221 -19.21 4.54 14.64
CA PHE A 221 -19.80 3.48 15.45
C PHE A 221 -19.36 3.58 16.91
N THR A 222 -20.35 3.54 17.81
CA THR A 222 -20.10 3.42 19.26
C THR A 222 -19.75 1.99 19.70
N SER A 223 -20.20 0.98 18.96
CA SER A 223 -19.95 -0.44 19.27
C SER A 223 -18.75 -1.00 18.51
N ALA A 224 -17.71 -1.42 19.23
CA ALA A 224 -16.54 -2.09 18.66
C ALA A 224 -16.90 -3.33 17.83
N GLN A 225 -17.93 -4.09 18.23
CA GLN A 225 -18.40 -5.25 17.48
C GLN A 225 -19.07 -4.85 16.15
N ARG A 226 -19.82 -3.74 16.12
CA ARG A 226 -20.46 -3.23 14.89
C ARG A 226 -19.46 -2.59 13.93
N LYS A 227 -18.30 -2.09 14.40
CA LYS A 227 -17.21 -1.63 13.52
C LYS A 227 -16.78 -2.71 12.51
N LYS A 228 -16.89 -4.01 12.86
CA LYS A 228 -16.61 -5.13 11.95
C LYS A 228 -17.49 -5.15 10.69
N TYR A 229 -18.65 -4.50 10.70
CA TYR A 229 -19.50 -4.42 9.52
C TYR A 229 -18.85 -3.59 8.40
N VAL A 230 -18.02 -2.60 8.75
CA VAL A 230 -17.20 -1.86 7.77
C VAL A 230 -16.22 -2.81 7.09
N TYR A 231 -15.57 -3.69 7.86
CA TYR A 231 -14.66 -4.71 7.32
C TYR A 231 -15.39 -5.66 6.36
N TYR A 232 -16.57 -6.18 6.75
CA TYR A 232 -17.35 -7.07 5.88
C TYR A 232 -17.84 -6.37 4.60
N PHE A 233 -18.14 -5.08 4.67
CA PHE A 233 -18.49 -4.31 3.49
C PHE A 233 -17.27 -4.08 2.59
N ALA A 234 -16.11 -3.74 3.15
CA ALA A 234 -14.86 -3.61 2.40
C ALA A 234 -14.50 -4.92 1.67
N GLN A 235 -14.63 -6.06 2.36
CA GLN A 235 -14.45 -7.38 1.76
C GLN A 235 -15.40 -7.59 0.58
N PHE A 236 -16.69 -7.26 0.75
CA PHE A 236 -17.66 -7.35 -0.34
C PHE A 236 -17.24 -6.50 -1.56
N LEU A 237 -16.80 -5.26 -1.35
CA LEU A 237 -16.36 -4.37 -2.44
C LEU A 237 -15.17 -4.93 -3.21
N ILE A 238 -14.25 -5.62 -2.52
CA ILE A 238 -13.07 -6.27 -3.08
C ILE A 238 -13.46 -7.54 -3.84
N ASP A 239 -14.21 -8.44 -3.20
CA ASP A 239 -14.62 -9.74 -3.77
C ASP A 239 -15.47 -9.58 -5.04
N THR A 240 -16.22 -8.47 -5.12
CA THR A 240 -17.04 -8.13 -6.29
C THR A 240 -16.34 -7.22 -7.30
N ASN A 241 -15.09 -6.84 -7.04
CA ASN A 241 -14.30 -5.92 -7.85
C ASN A 241 -15.04 -4.61 -8.19
N LEU A 242 -15.87 -4.13 -7.25
CA LEU A 242 -16.60 -2.87 -7.39
C LEU A 242 -15.67 -1.67 -7.17
N VAL A 243 -14.67 -1.82 -6.31
CA VAL A 243 -13.69 -0.78 -6.03
C VAL A 243 -12.31 -1.27 -6.40
N ARG A 244 -11.70 -0.63 -7.40
CA ARG A 244 -10.35 -0.95 -7.86
C ARG A 244 -9.33 -0.61 -6.76
N ASP A 245 -8.37 -1.52 -6.56
CA ASP A 245 -7.20 -1.35 -5.70
C ASP A 245 -7.48 -1.12 -4.19
N LEU A 246 -8.72 -1.30 -3.71
CA LEU A 246 -9.05 -1.29 -2.28
C LEU A 246 -8.33 -2.45 -1.56
N CYS A 247 -7.69 -2.19 -0.42
CA CYS A 247 -7.08 -3.23 0.41
C CYS A 247 -7.78 -3.38 1.75
N LEU A 248 -7.93 -4.63 2.21
CA LEU A 248 -8.37 -4.90 3.58
C LEU A 248 -7.32 -4.52 4.62
N SER A 249 -6.02 -4.56 4.28
CA SER A 249 -4.96 -4.14 5.20
C SER A 249 -5.03 -2.66 5.54
N ASP A 250 -5.69 -1.86 4.71
CA ASP A 250 -5.86 -0.42 4.92
C ASP A 250 -7.10 -0.09 5.79
N ILE A 251 -7.85 -1.10 6.22
CA ILE A 251 -9.03 -0.95 7.08
C ILE A 251 -8.63 -1.13 8.56
N ASP A 252 -8.63 -0.03 9.30
CA ASP A 252 -8.19 0.11 10.70
C ASP A 252 -9.28 -0.35 11.70
N VAL A 253 -9.86 -1.55 11.53
CA VAL A 253 -10.91 -2.07 12.41
C VAL A 253 -10.37 -3.13 13.39
N ILE A 254 -10.56 -2.89 14.69
CA ILE A 254 -10.06 -3.76 15.77
C ILE A 254 -10.72 -5.15 15.73
N GLY A 255 -9.90 -6.21 15.70
CA GLY A 255 -10.33 -7.61 15.82
C GLY A 255 -10.45 -8.38 14.50
N SER A 256 -10.07 -7.78 13.37
CA SER A 256 -9.70 -8.49 12.14
C SER A 256 -8.18 -8.48 12.02
N SER A 257 -7.54 -9.65 12.04
CA SER A 257 -6.14 -9.79 11.66
C SER A 257 -6.04 -9.66 10.14
N SER A 258 -6.14 -8.45 9.59
CA SER A 258 -5.72 -8.25 8.21
C SER A 258 -4.20 -8.42 8.16
N GLU A 259 -3.74 -9.40 7.38
CA GLU A 259 -2.31 -9.54 7.10
C GLU A 259 -1.84 -8.27 6.39
N VAL A 260 -0.66 -7.77 6.78
CA VAL A 260 -0.05 -6.60 6.13
C VAL A 260 0.32 -6.98 4.71
N ASP A 261 -0.14 -6.20 3.72
CA ASP A 261 0.25 -6.38 2.31
C ASP A 261 1.71 -5.94 2.10
N ALA A 262 2.62 -6.86 2.38
CA ALA A 262 4.05 -6.61 2.42
C ALA A 262 4.64 -6.69 1.01
N ASN A 263 4.50 -5.64 0.19
CA ASN A 263 5.13 -5.59 -1.14
C ASN A 263 5.94 -4.31 -1.37
N LEU A 264 6.98 -4.38 -2.21
CA LEU A 264 7.96 -3.31 -2.45
C LEU A 264 8.43 -3.25 -3.90
N ILE A 265 8.85 -2.07 -4.33
CA ILE A 265 9.40 -1.80 -5.66
C ILE A 265 10.84 -1.29 -5.47
N SER A 266 11.79 -1.83 -6.24
CA SER A 266 13.19 -1.38 -6.16
C SER A 266 13.37 -0.03 -6.89
N PRO A 267 14.41 0.74 -6.53
CA PRO A 267 14.74 1.98 -7.25
C PRO A 267 14.97 1.77 -8.75
N THR A 268 15.58 0.64 -9.15
CA THR A 268 15.82 0.30 -10.55
C THR A 268 14.54 0.13 -11.37
N HIS A 269 13.50 -0.51 -10.84
CA HIS A 269 12.20 -0.58 -11.53
C HIS A 269 11.54 0.80 -11.61
N ILE A 270 11.77 1.67 -10.63
CA ILE A 270 11.26 3.05 -10.69
C ILE A 270 11.95 3.86 -11.77
N ASP A 271 13.25 3.66 -12.00
CA ASP A 271 13.95 4.30 -13.11
C ASP A 271 13.34 3.92 -14.46
N GLU A 272 12.98 2.64 -14.66
CA GLU A 272 12.29 2.18 -15.88
C GLU A 272 10.96 2.91 -16.09
N VAL A 273 10.14 3.01 -15.03
CA VAL A 273 8.87 3.75 -15.07
C VAL A 273 9.10 5.24 -15.35
N LEU A 274 10.06 5.88 -14.67
CA LEU A 274 10.36 7.30 -14.86
C LEU A 274 10.88 7.58 -16.28
N ASN A 275 11.71 6.69 -16.84
CA ASN A 275 12.21 6.81 -18.21
C ASN A 275 11.06 6.77 -19.22
N TYR A 276 10.12 5.84 -19.04
CA TYR A 276 8.92 5.78 -19.88
C TYR A 276 8.11 7.08 -19.79
N LEU A 277 7.86 7.59 -18.58
CA LEU A 277 7.12 8.84 -18.37
C LEU A 277 7.82 10.07 -18.96
N ILE A 278 9.17 10.08 -18.97
CA ILE A 278 9.96 11.14 -19.61
C ILE A 278 9.80 11.09 -21.13
N GLN A 279 9.82 9.89 -21.73
CA GLN A 279 9.71 9.73 -23.18
C GLN A 279 8.34 10.18 -23.73
N HIS A 280 7.28 10.08 -22.92
CA HIS A 280 5.91 10.40 -23.32
C HIS A 280 5.39 11.72 -22.71
N VAL A 281 6.28 12.55 -22.14
CA VAL A 281 5.87 13.77 -21.41
C VAL A 281 5.18 14.81 -22.31
N GLU A 282 5.44 14.77 -23.61
CA GLU A 282 4.85 15.67 -24.61
C GLU A 282 3.53 15.15 -25.18
N ASP A 283 3.19 13.88 -24.95
CA ASP A 283 2.00 13.24 -25.54
C ASP A 283 0.72 13.67 -24.84
N ASP A 284 0.75 13.73 -23.50
CA ASP A 284 -0.41 14.12 -22.66
C ASP A 284 0.08 14.68 -21.30
N PRO A 285 -0.55 15.76 -20.77
CA PRO A 285 -0.30 16.26 -19.41
C PRO A 285 -0.33 15.19 -18.30
N ILE A 286 -1.08 14.10 -18.48
CA ILE A 286 -1.17 12.96 -17.56
C ILE A 286 0.22 12.35 -17.29
N TYR A 287 1.10 12.24 -18.29
CA TYR A 287 2.45 11.69 -18.10
C TYR A 287 3.30 12.56 -17.19
N GLN A 288 3.17 13.89 -17.32
CA GLN A 288 3.84 14.83 -16.43
C GLN A 288 3.28 14.76 -15.00
N TYR A 289 1.96 14.57 -14.85
CA TYR A 289 1.33 14.37 -13.54
C TYR A 289 1.86 13.08 -12.92
N ALA A 290 1.82 11.97 -13.66
CA ALA A 290 2.32 10.67 -13.24
C ALA A 290 3.78 10.73 -12.79
N TYR A 291 4.65 11.45 -13.52
CA TYR A 291 6.06 11.61 -13.17
C TYR A 291 6.25 12.18 -11.77
N PHE A 292 5.60 13.31 -11.47
CA PHE A 292 5.74 13.96 -10.18
C PHE A 292 5.01 13.20 -9.06
N LEU A 293 3.81 12.69 -9.33
CA LEU A 293 3.05 11.88 -8.38
C LEU A 293 3.87 10.65 -7.94
N LEU A 294 4.50 9.95 -8.89
CA LEU A 294 5.41 8.83 -8.63
C LEU A 294 6.59 9.24 -7.75
N CYS A 295 7.25 10.36 -8.07
CA CYS A 295 8.40 10.84 -7.28
C CYS A 295 7.99 11.17 -5.83
N PHE A 296 6.86 11.84 -5.61
CA PHE A 296 6.36 12.13 -4.26
C PHE A 296 5.97 10.88 -3.48
N CYS A 297 5.33 9.90 -4.12
CA CYS A 297 4.96 8.66 -3.44
C CYS A 297 6.19 7.79 -3.14
N PHE A 298 7.13 7.64 -4.07
CA PHE A 298 8.28 6.74 -3.94
C PHE A 298 9.47 7.35 -3.18
N PHE A 299 9.88 8.57 -3.50
CA PHE A 299 11.06 9.19 -2.87
C PHE A 299 10.71 10.00 -1.62
N SER A 300 9.46 10.40 -1.41
CA SER A 300 9.04 11.14 -0.22
C SER A 300 8.06 10.39 0.70
N GLY A 301 7.58 9.21 0.29
CA GLY A 301 6.65 8.41 1.09
C GLY A 301 5.33 9.12 1.39
N LEU A 302 4.88 10.02 0.50
CA LEU A 302 3.58 10.67 0.63
C LEU A 302 2.45 9.68 0.30
N ARG A 303 1.34 9.78 1.03
CA ARG A 303 0.09 9.11 0.66
C ARG A 303 -0.50 9.72 -0.62
N ARG A 304 -1.32 8.96 -1.35
CA ARG A 304 -1.96 9.41 -2.61
C ARG A 304 -2.62 10.79 -2.45
N ASN A 305 -3.38 10.95 -1.36
CA ASN A 305 -4.06 12.20 -1.04
C ASN A 305 -3.15 13.34 -0.58
N GLU A 306 -2.06 13.03 0.12
CA GLU A 306 -1.11 14.07 0.53
C GLU A 306 -0.47 14.69 -0.72
N THR A 307 -0.11 13.84 -1.69
CA THR A 307 0.50 14.23 -2.96
C THR A 307 -0.47 14.98 -3.88
N ALA A 308 -1.67 14.41 -4.11
CA ALA A 308 -2.65 14.98 -5.04
C ALA A 308 -3.05 16.42 -4.69
N LYS A 309 -2.94 16.78 -3.40
CA LYS A 309 -3.40 18.06 -2.84
C LYS A 309 -2.24 18.97 -2.43
N LEU A 310 -1.04 18.74 -2.96
CA LEU A 310 0.10 19.64 -2.82
C LEU A 310 -0.19 20.98 -3.48
N THR A 311 0.24 22.07 -2.83
CA THR A 311 0.17 23.44 -3.36
C THR A 311 1.56 24.01 -3.52
N TRP A 312 1.72 25.04 -4.34
CA TRP A 312 3.01 25.71 -4.50
C TRP A 312 3.56 26.37 -3.23
N ALA A 313 2.67 26.71 -2.28
CA ALA A 313 3.00 27.22 -0.95
C ALA A 313 3.54 26.17 0.02
N ASP A 314 3.50 24.89 -0.36
CA ASP A 314 4.10 23.81 0.42
C ASP A 314 5.61 23.68 0.15
N PHE A 315 6.15 24.34 -0.88
CA PHE A 315 7.56 24.23 -1.27
C PHE A 315 8.36 25.48 -0.91
N SER A 316 9.59 25.25 -0.44
CA SER A 316 10.61 26.29 -0.30
C SER A 316 11.87 25.90 -1.06
N PHE A 317 12.28 26.74 -2.00
CA PHE A 317 13.48 26.56 -2.83
C PHE A 317 14.58 27.53 -2.41
N ALA A 318 15.85 27.16 -2.60
CA ALA A 318 16.92 28.15 -2.62
C ALA A 318 16.67 29.21 -3.70
N VAL A 319 17.05 30.45 -3.38
CA VAL A 319 16.93 31.62 -4.25
C VAL A 319 17.67 31.40 -5.56
N ASN A 320 18.92 30.95 -5.48
CA ASN A 320 19.74 30.64 -6.64
C ASN A 320 19.64 29.16 -6.97
N ALA A 321 19.63 28.84 -8.27
CA ALA A 321 19.76 27.47 -8.72
C ALA A 321 21.18 26.95 -8.40
N PRO A 322 21.32 25.67 -8.03
CA PRO A 322 22.64 25.07 -7.77
C PRO A 322 23.44 24.95 -9.06
N SER A 323 24.77 24.79 -8.92
CA SER A 323 25.61 24.36 -10.04
C SER A 323 25.24 22.95 -10.49
N LYS A 324 25.63 22.55 -11.71
CA LYS A 324 25.20 21.28 -12.35
C LYS A 324 25.43 20.03 -11.48
N ASP A 325 26.50 20.01 -10.69
CA ASP A 325 26.89 18.85 -9.89
C ASP A 325 26.48 18.95 -8.41
N GLU A 326 25.95 20.09 -7.98
CA GLU A 326 25.57 20.34 -6.59
C GLU A 326 24.15 19.87 -6.28
N PHE A 327 23.92 19.53 -5.02
CA PHE A 327 22.57 19.33 -4.53
C PHE A 327 21.86 20.68 -4.42
N ASP A 328 20.60 20.70 -4.85
CA ASP A 328 19.72 21.84 -4.63
C ASP A 328 19.34 21.96 -3.14
N TYR A 329 18.66 23.04 -2.76
CA TYR A 329 17.91 23.11 -1.51
C TYR A 329 16.42 23.18 -1.83
N VAL A 330 15.70 22.09 -1.53
CA VAL A 330 14.26 21.99 -1.74
C VAL A 330 13.61 21.35 -0.54
N GLN A 331 12.77 22.11 0.14
CA GLN A 331 12.06 21.71 1.34
C GLN A 331 10.56 21.60 1.02
N LEU A 332 9.93 20.50 1.41
CA LEU A 332 8.48 20.30 1.34
C LEU A 332 7.87 20.28 2.74
N SER A 333 6.93 21.19 2.97
CA SER A 333 6.10 21.27 4.17
C SER A 333 4.80 20.50 4.00
N VAL A 334 4.69 19.31 4.59
CA VAL A 334 3.43 18.56 4.62
C VAL A 334 2.60 19.03 5.81
N ARG A 335 1.60 19.88 5.52
CA ARG A 335 0.69 20.50 6.50
C ARG A 335 -0.75 20.53 5.99
N PRO A 336 -1.77 20.70 6.85
CA PRO A 336 -3.12 20.95 6.36
C PRO A 336 -3.15 22.20 5.48
N ASN A 337 -3.97 22.19 4.44
CA ASN A 337 -4.21 23.33 3.56
C ASN A 337 -5.70 23.37 3.18
N GLN A 338 -6.11 24.30 2.32
CA GLN A 338 -7.52 24.46 1.94
C GLN A 338 -8.13 23.25 1.21
N TYR A 339 -7.29 22.35 0.67
CA TYR A 339 -7.71 21.18 -0.10
C TYR A 339 -7.54 19.86 0.66
N ARG A 340 -6.64 19.82 1.66
CA ARG A 340 -6.33 18.61 2.44
C ARG A 340 -6.36 18.85 3.95
N THR A 341 -7.00 17.92 4.65
CA THR A 341 -6.75 17.65 6.06
C THR A 341 -5.65 16.57 6.18
N LEU A 342 -5.08 16.42 7.37
CA LEU A 342 -4.15 15.34 7.66
C LEU A 342 -4.82 14.32 8.58
N LYS A 343 -4.59 13.01 8.34
CA LYS A 343 -5.16 11.91 9.12
C LYS A 343 -4.89 12.07 10.63
N THR A 344 -3.75 12.65 11.00
CA THR A 344 -3.43 13.00 12.39
C THR A 344 -2.64 14.31 12.44
N THR A 345 -2.65 15.00 13.59
CA THR A 345 -1.79 16.18 13.82
C THR A 345 -0.31 15.86 13.75
N ALA A 346 0.08 14.63 14.10
CA ALA A 346 1.45 14.11 14.01
C ALA A 346 1.95 13.90 12.57
N ALA A 347 1.07 13.96 11.58
CA ALA A 347 1.46 13.86 10.17
C ALA A 347 2.09 15.15 9.61
N ARG A 348 2.07 16.26 10.38
CA ARG A 348 2.79 17.49 10.04
C ARG A 348 4.29 17.22 10.04
N ARG A 349 4.94 17.43 8.90
CA ARG A 349 6.37 17.11 8.73
C ARG A 349 7.03 17.91 7.62
N GLU A 350 8.34 17.96 7.73
CA GLU A 350 9.24 18.70 6.85
C GLU A 350 10.12 17.69 6.11
N LEU A 351 10.02 17.62 4.79
CA LEU A 351 10.74 16.66 3.95
C LEU A 351 11.82 17.38 3.12
N PRO A 352 13.12 17.05 3.32
CA PRO A 352 14.21 17.60 2.52
C PRO A 352 14.28 16.88 1.17
N LEU A 353 13.50 17.34 0.18
CA LEU A 353 13.40 16.67 -1.12
C LEU A 353 14.77 16.55 -1.81
N ASP A 354 15.63 17.55 -1.65
CA ASP A 354 16.99 17.55 -2.18
C ASP A 354 17.87 16.39 -1.68
N ALA A 355 17.61 15.89 -0.48
CA ALA A 355 18.27 14.72 0.07
C ALA A 355 17.57 13.41 -0.28
N LEU A 356 16.29 13.46 -0.64
CA LEU A 356 15.45 12.28 -0.82
C LEU A 356 15.39 11.83 -2.29
N TRP A 357 15.36 12.78 -3.23
CA TRP A 357 15.11 12.55 -4.64
C TRP A 357 16.40 12.57 -5.47
N PRO A 358 16.41 11.93 -6.65
CA PRO A 358 17.41 12.16 -7.70
C PRO A 358 17.57 13.64 -8.06
N LYS A 359 18.79 14.08 -8.37
CA LYS A 359 19.08 15.48 -8.76
C LYS A 359 18.31 15.87 -10.03
N SER A 360 18.20 14.92 -10.96
CA SER A 360 17.45 15.08 -12.21
C SER A 360 15.96 15.39 -11.98
N ALA A 361 15.33 14.73 -11.01
CA ALA A 361 13.93 14.96 -10.66
C ALA A 361 13.72 16.30 -9.96
N ILE A 362 14.64 16.68 -9.06
CA ILE A 362 14.63 17.98 -8.38
C ILE A 362 14.77 19.14 -9.39
N ASN A 363 15.66 19.00 -10.38
CA ASN A 363 15.81 20.00 -11.43
C ASN A 363 14.50 20.21 -12.21
N LYS A 364 13.81 19.12 -12.60
CA LYS A 364 12.50 19.21 -13.27
C LYS A 364 11.46 19.91 -12.38
N LEU A 365 11.43 19.62 -11.08
CA LEU A 365 10.52 20.26 -10.14
C LEU A 365 10.80 21.77 -10.01
N ARG A 366 12.07 22.17 -9.92
CA ARG A 366 12.48 23.59 -9.90
C ARG A 366 12.04 24.32 -11.16
N LYS A 367 12.25 23.74 -12.36
CA LYS A 367 11.82 24.35 -13.62
C LYS A 367 10.31 24.61 -13.61
N ARG A 368 9.50 23.63 -13.18
CA ARG A 368 8.05 23.78 -13.06
C ARG A 368 7.68 24.88 -12.05
N TYR A 369 8.38 24.94 -10.92
CA TYR A 369 8.17 25.98 -9.91
C TYR A 369 8.48 27.40 -10.44
N GLN A 370 9.57 27.56 -11.20
CA GLN A 370 9.95 28.83 -11.83
C GLN A 370 8.92 29.28 -12.87
N ILE A 371 8.43 28.35 -13.71
CA ILE A 371 7.35 28.65 -14.66
C ILE A 371 6.12 29.19 -13.90
N HIS A 372 5.70 28.51 -12.84
CA HIS A 372 4.58 28.96 -12.02
C HIS A 372 4.80 30.36 -11.42
N GLN A 373 5.98 30.62 -10.85
CA GLN A 373 6.31 31.95 -10.31
C GLN A 373 6.24 33.05 -11.38
N ASN A 374 6.74 32.78 -12.59
CA ASN A 374 6.77 33.76 -13.67
C ASN A 374 5.37 34.08 -14.24
N THR A 375 4.40 33.16 -14.11
CA THR A 375 3.01 33.42 -14.51
C THR A 375 2.24 34.33 -13.56
N GLY A 376 2.80 34.66 -12.38
CA GLY A 376 2.10 35.44 -11.35
C GLY A 376 0.98 34.67 -10.65
N ALA A 377 0.84 33.37 -10.91
CA ALA A 377 -0.21 32.54 -10.34
C ALA A 377 -0.07 32.37 -8.82
N SER A 378 -1.21 32.21 -8.14
CA SER A 378 -1.25 32.13 -6.67
C SER A 378 -0.39 30.99 -6.13
N LYS A 379 0.39 31.24 -5.07
CA LYS A 379 1.11 30.19 -4.34
C LYS A 379 0.17 29.17 -3.70
N LYS A 380 -1.10 29.53 -3.46
CA LYS A 380 -2.11 28.61 -2.91
C LYS A 380 -2.71 27.69 -3.98
N ALA A 381 -2.38 27.89 -5.26
CA ALA A 381 -2.83 27.00 -6.32
C ALA A 381 -2.26 25.58 -6.13
N LEU A 382 -3.06 24.60 -6.55
CA LEU A 382 -2.64 23.20 -6.55
C LEU A 382 -1.49 22.99 -7.54
N LEU A 383 -0.59 22.07 -7.18
CA LEU A 383 0.43 21.56 -8.09
C LEU A 383 -0.20 20.76 -9.24
N PHE A 384 -1.32 20.09 -8.94
CA PHE A 384 -2.16 19.33 -9.86
C PHE A 384 -3.59 19.87 -9.78
N ASP A 385 -3.98 20.67 -10.77
CA ASP A 385 -5.24 21.42 -10.77
C ASP A 385 -6.46 20.63 -11.27
N ASN A 386 -6.23 19.51 -11.96
CA ASN A 386 -7.28 18.68 -12.53
C ASN A 386 -7.36 17.30 -11.83
N ALA A 387 -8.41 17.10 -11.02
CA ALA A 387 -8.61 15.88 -10.27
C ALA A 387 -8.81 14.62 -11.15
N LYS A 388 -9.43 14.76 -12.33
CA LYS A 388 -9.62 13.66 -13.28
C LYS A 388 -8.27 13.19 -13.82
N GLN A 389 -7.43 14.12 -14.26
CA GLN A 389 -6.07 13.81 -14.73
C GLN A 389 -5.18 13.24 -13.63
N VAL A 390 -5.32 13.70 -12.38
CA VAL A 390 -4.62 13.09 -11.23
C VAL A 390 -5.01 11.63 -11.05
N ASN A 391 -6.30 11.31 -11.14
CA ASN A 391 -6.77 9.93 -11.04
C ASN A 391 -6.24 9.07 -12.20
N GLN A 392 -6.33 9.55 -13.44
CA GLN A 392 -5.77 8.88 -14.61
C GLN A 392 -4.25 8.68 -14.48
N ALA A 393 -3.53 9.66 -13.94
CA ALA A 393 -2.09 9.56 -13.70
C ALA A 393 -1.75 8.49 -12.66
N TYR A 394 -2.56 8.32 -11.60
CA TYR A 394 -2.37 7.22 -10.65
C TYR A 394 -2.71 5.85 -11.22
N GLU A 395 -3.71 5.76 -12.09
CA GLU A 395 -4.00 4.54 -12.84
C GLU A 395 -2.82 4.18 -13.76
N LEU A 396 -2.30 5.16 -14.51
CA LEU A 396 -1.11 5.00 -15.33
C LEU A 396 0.10 4.54 -14.50
N ILE A 397 0.37 5.16 -13.35
CA ILE A 397 1.43 4.72 -12.43
C ILE A 397 1.22 3.24 -12.05
N THR A 398 -0.01 2.87 -11.68
CA THR A 398 -0.34 1.50 -11.26
C THR A 398 -0.10 0.51 -12.38
N ASP A 399 -0.51 0.84 -13.60
CA ASP A 399 -0.31 -0.01 -14.77
C ASP A 399 1.17 -0.13 -15.14
N LEU A 400 1.93 0.97 -15.07
CA LEU A 400 3.37 0.98 -15.34
C LEU A 400 4.16 0.18 -14.31
N ILE A 401 3.92 0.38 -13.01
CA ILE A 401 4.65 -0.40 -11.98
C ILE A 401 4.35 -1.90 -12.16
N ARG A 402 3.10 -2.29 -12.44
CA ARG A 402 2.72 -3.68 -12.69
C ARG A 402 3.37 -4.23 -13.95
N HIS A 403 3.45 -3.42 -15.01
CA HIS A 403 4.09 -3.80 -16.26
C HIS A 403 5.59 -4.05 -16.10
N TYR A 404 6.35 -3.08 -15.56
CA TYR A 404 7.80 -3.21 -15.45
C TYR A 404 8.25 -4.25 -14.43
N THR A 405 7.46 -4.43 -13.36
CA THR A 405 7.75 -5.47 -12.35
C THR A 405 7.17 -6.84 -12.68
N GLN A 406 6.21 -6.92 -13.60
CA GLN A 406 5.35 -8.07 -13.87
C GLN A 406 4.63 -8.62 -12.61
N ASP A 407 4.39 -7.75 -11.62
CA ASP A 407 3.65 -8.09 -10.40
C ASP A 407 2.37 -7.25 -10.31
N TYR A 408 1.25 -7.93 -10.56
CA TYR A 408 -0.09 -7.34 -10.59
C TYR A 408 -0.68 -7.06 -9.21
N THR A 409 -0.04 -7.53 -8.12
CA THR A 409 -0.44 -7.20 -6.74
C THR A 409 0.02 -5.80 -6.32
N LEU A 410 0.96 -5.19 -7.07
CA LEU A 410 1.47 -3.86 -6.77
C LEU A 410 0.41 -2.77 -6.97
N ARG A 411 0.56 -1.72 -6.16
CA ARG A 411 -0.35 -0.58 -6.02
C ARG A 411 0.45 0.65 -5.62
N VAL A 412 -0.12 1.84 -5.80
CA VAL A 412 0.51 3.11 -5.41
C VAL A 412 0.93 3.12 -3.93
N HIS A 413 0.17 2.49 -3.03
CA HIS A 413 0.53 2.42 -1.60
C HIS A 413 1.89 1.73 -1.36
N HIS A 414 2.26 0.75 -2.19
CA HIS A 414 3.54 0.06 -2.09
C HIS A 414 4.74 0.97 -2.41
N LEU A 415 4.54 2.10 -3.08
CA LEU A 415 5.58 3.12 -3.24
C LEU A 415 5.97 3.73 -1.88
N ARG A 416 5.00 3.87 -0.97
CA ARG A 416 5.22 4.37 0.38
C ARG A 416 5.89 3.32 1.27
N HIS A 417 5.57 2.04 1.09
CA HIS A 417 6.33 0.93 1.70
C HIS A 417 7.78 0.93 1.21
N SER A 418 7.98 1.14 -0.09
CA SER A 418 9.29 1.23 -0.72
C SER A 418 10.11 2.38 -0.13
N PHE A 419 9.52 3.57 -0.03
CA PHE A 419 10.15 4.71 0.64
C PHE A 419 10.65 4.35 2.04
N ALA A 420 9.81 3.71 2.86
CA ALA A 420 10.17 3.38 4.23
C ALA A 420 11.37 2.43 4.31
N ASN A 421 11.37 1.36 3.50
CA ASN A 421 12.44 0.36 3.47
C ASN A 421 13.74 0.91 2.92
N TRP A 422 13.70 1.62 1.78
CA TRP A 422 14.91 2.18 1.17
C TRP A 422 15.50 3.30 2.01
N THR A 423 14.65 4.13 2.64
CA THR A 423 15.11 5.16 3.58
C THR A 423 15.72 4.52 4.83
N TRP A 424 15.15 3.43 5.35
CA TRP A 424 15.77 2.69 6.46
C TRP A 424 17.16 2.15 6.11
N CYS A 425 17.34 1.63 4.89
CA CYS A 425 18.66 1.23 4.39
C CYS A 425 19.61 2.44 4.33
N ARG A 426 19.17 3.57 3.78
CA ARG A 426 19.97 4.82 3.66
C ARG A 426 20.34 5.44 5.01
N LEU A 427 19.50 5.29 6.03
CA LEU A 427 19.82 5.67 7.42
C LEU A 427 20.88 4.74 8.06
N ASN A 428 21.14 3.58 7.46
CA ASN A 428 22.09 2.58 7.94
C ASN A 428 23.15 2.27 6.85
N PRO A 429 24.01 3.24 6.50
CA PRO A 429 24.94 3.14 5.36
C PRO A 429 25.94 1.97 5.46
N ASN A 430 26.26 1.51 6.67
CA ASN A 430 27.08 0.31 6.87
C ASN A 430 26.45 -0.94 6.25
N LEU A 431 25.11 -1.06 6.30
CA LEU A 431 24.39 -2.17 5.66
C LEU A 431 24.49 -2.09 4.15
N ILE A 432 24.39 -0.89 3.58
CA ILE A 432 24.55 -0.65 2.13
C ILE A 432 25.96 -1.04 1.69
N LYS A 433 27.00 -0.61 2.43
CA LYS A 433 28.39 -0.94 2.10
C LYS A 433 28.64 -2.45 2.05
N LYS A 434 28.11 -3.19 3.03
CA LYS A 434 28.15 -4.68 3.01
C LYS A 434 27.32 -5.22 1.84
N GLY A 435 26.09 -4.75 1.69
CA GLY A 435 25.15 -5.22 0.68
C GLY A 435 25.64 -5.02 -0.76
N ARG A 436 26.32 -3.92 -1.08
CA ARG A 436 26.87 -3.64 -2.42
C ARG A 436 27.81 -4.73 -2.95
N THR A 437 28.50 -5.42 -2.05
CA THR A 437 29.42 -6.52 -2.43
C THR A 437 28.69 -7.80 -2.84
N GLN A 438 27.41 -7.96 -2.46
CA GLN A 438 26.68 -9.23 -2.56
C GLN A 438 25.36 -9.12 -3.33
N LEU A 439 24.71 -7.96 -3.27
CA LEU A 439 23.35 -7.76 -3.74
C LEU A 439 23.28 -6.57 -4.70
N THR A 440 22.68 -6.80 -5.87
CA THR A 440 22.48 -5.79 -6.92
C THR A 440 21.52 -4.69 -6.51
N ILE A 441 20.62 -4.95 -5.56
CA ILE A 441 19.60 -4.00 -5.07
C ILE A 441 20.18 -2.69 -4.50
N PHE A 442 21.47 -2.68 -4.13
CA PHE A 442 22.15 -1.49 -3.61
C PHE A 442 23.04 -0.78 -4.65
N LYS A 443 22.99 -1.21 -5.92
CA LYS A 443 23.69 -0.61 -7.06
C LYS A 443 22.82 0.43 -7.78
N HIS A 444 22.39 1.44 -7.03
CA HIS A 444 21.58 2.55 -7.54
C HIS A 444 22.09 3.86 -6.91
N GLU A 445 21.95 4.98 -7.62
CA GLU A 445 22.53 6.28 -7.25
C GLU A 445 22.11 6.79 -5.86
N ILE A 446 20.85 6.60 -5.44
CA ILE A 446 20.36 7.01 -4.11
C ILE A 446 21.11 6.36 -2.93
N PHE A 447 21.89 5.31 -3.19
CA PHE A 447 22.73 4.62 -2.22
C PHE A 447 24.20 5.05 -2.29
N ASP A 448 24.57 5.97 -3.20
CA ASP A 448 25.93 6.49 -3.31
C ASP A 448 26.30 7.40 -2.13
N ASN A 449 27.60 7.51 -1.89
CA ASN A 449 28.11 8.17 -0.69
C ASN A 449 27.69 9.65 -0.59
N ASP A 450 27.61 10.35 -1.72
CA ASP A 450 27.15 11.73 -1.79
C ASP A 450 25.67 11.87 -1.39
N TYR A 451 24.79 11.00 -1.91
CA TYR A 451 23.39 10.94 -1.52
C TYR A 451 23.18 10.56 -0.05
N LEU A 452 23.97 9.63 0.47
CA LEU A 452 23.93 9.22 1.87
C LEU A 452 24.41 10.34 2.80
N GLN A 453 25.48 11.04 2.40
CA GLN A 453 26.02 12.19 3.14
C GLN A 453 25.06 13.38 3.10
N GLN A 454 24.43 13.64 1.96
CA GLN A 454 23.41 14.70 1.83
C GLN A 454 22.22 14.41 2.74
N LEU A 455 21.71 13.18 2.75
CA LEU A 455 20.64 12.75 3.66
C LEU A 455 21.03 12.93 5.12
N GLN A 456 22.25 12.50 5.49
CA GLN A 456 22.74 12.67 6.86
C GLN A 456 22.84 14.13 7.27
N THR A 457 23.34 14.99 6.37
CA THR A 457 23.53 16.42 6.59
C THR A 457 22.18 17.13 6.75
N ARG A 458 21.23 16.88 5.84
CA ARG A 458 19.91 17.51 5.86
C ARG A 458 19.06 17.07 7.05
N LEU A 459 19.16 15.81 7.46
CA LEU A 459 18.46 15.27 8.64
C LEU A 459 19.22 15.47 9.96
N ARG A 460 20.44 16.02 9.91
CA ARG A 460 21.27 16.40 11.07
C ARG A 460 21.43 15.31 12.12
N TYR A 461 21.71 14.08 11.69
CA TYR A 461 21.91 12.95 12.60
C TYR A 461 23.36 12.42 12.56
N ARG A 462 23.79 11.81 13.67
CA ARG A 462 25.07 11.09 13.75
C ARG A 462 24.88 9.64 13.33
N ALA A 463 25.83 9.07 12.59
CA ALA A 463 25.75 7.69 12.10
C ALA A 463 25.43 6.65 13.20
N ASN A 464 26.01 6.81 14.39
CA ASN A 464 25.75 5.95 15.56
C ASN A 464 24.69 6.56 16.49
N THR A 465 23.44 6.60 16.04
CA THR A 465 22.32 7.12 16.83
C THR A 465 21.14 6.17 16.87
N ARG A 466 20.47 6.08 18.03
CA ARG A 466 19.18 5.38 18.20
C ARG A 466 18.01 6.16 17.59
N LYS A 467 18.22 7.43 17.21
CA LYS A 467 17.17 8.33 16.68
C LYS A 467 16.68 7.94 15.27
N LYS A 468 17.40 7.08 14.54
CA LYS A 468 17.08 6.75 13.14
C LYS A 468 15.64 6.28 12.93
N MET A 469 15.12 5.45 13.83
CA MET A 469 13.75 4.95 13.71
C MET A 469 12.70 6.03 13.98
N PHE A 470 12.99 6.96 14.89
CA PHE A 470 12.15 8.15 15.11
C PHE A 470 12.19 9.08 13.90
N ILE A 471 13.37 9.27 13.30
CA ILE A 471 13.52 10.04 12.05
C ILE A 471 12.66 9.42 10.95
N LEU A 472 12.78 8.11 10.71
CA LEU A 472 11.97 7.42 9.71
C LEU A 472 10.46 7.56 9.99
N SER A 473 10.05 7.35 11.24
CA SER A 473 8.63 7.47 11.62
C SER A 473 8.10 8.90 11.43
N HIS A 474 8.92 9.91 11.71
CA HIS A 474 8.59 11.31 11.45
C HIS A 474 8.46 11.60 9.95
N LEU A 475 9.39 11.10 9.11
CA LEU A 475 9.30 11.22 7.65
C LEU A 475 8.04 10.54 7.08
N MET A 476 7.60 9.44 7.71
CA MET A 476 6.35 8.76 7.38
C MET A 476 5.09 9.49 7.89
N GLY A 477 5.23 10.46 8.79
CA GLY A 477 4.09 11.12 9.45
C GLY A 477 3.38 10.23 10.47
N HIS A 478 4.12 9.31 11.12
CA HIS A 478 3.61 8.45 12.18
C HIS A 478 3.97 9.03 13.55
N LYS A 479 2.99 9.05 14.46
CA LYS A 479 3.18 9.46 15.85
C LYS A 479 4.09 8.48 16.60
N GLU A 480 3.95 7.20 16.31
CA GLU A 480 4.61 6.12 17.04
C GLU A 480 5.48 5.28 16.10
N VAL A 481 6.63 4.85 16.63
CA VAL A 481 7.59 3.98 15.93
C VAL A 481 6.97 2.64 15.55
N HIS A 482 6.08 2.13 16.42
CA HIS A 482 5.47 0.81 16.26
C HIS A 482 4.66 0.70 14.95
N SER A 483 3.95 1.77 14.55
CA SER A 483 3.23 1.80 13.27
C SER A 483 4.16 1.64 12.07
N THR A 484 5.32 2.32 12.09
CA THR A 484 6.33 2.19 11.02
C THR A 484 6.94 0.79 11.00
N LEU A 485 7.28 0.26 12.18
CA LEU A 485 7.96 -1.02 12.32
C LEU A 485 7.08 -2.20 11.90
N ASN A 486 5.80 -2.18 12.26
CA ASN A 486 4.90 -3.31 12.01
C ASN A 486 4.35 -3.32 10.59
N SER A 487 4.03 -2.14 10.05
CA SER A 487 3.26 -2.05 8.82
C SER A 487 4.10 -1.73 7.57
N TYR A 488 5.32 -1.20 7.72
CA TYR A 488 6.07 -0.68 6.58
C TYR A 488 7.46 -1.28 6.39
N LEU A 489 8.08 -1.90 7.39
CA LEU A 489 9.42 -2.48 7.23
C LEU A 489 9.30 -3.97 6.91
N HIS A 490 9.75 -4.36 5.71
CA HIS A 490 9.58 -5.72 5.17
C HIS A 490 10.88 -6.39 4.76
N LEU A 491 11.98 -5.64 4.64
CA LEU A 491 13.30 -6.17 4.30
C LEU A 491 14.01 -6.89 5.46
N LYS A 492 13.30 -7.33 6.51
CA LYS A 492 13.93 -7.85 7.72
C LYS A 492 14.90 -9.00 7.45
N ASP A 493 14.56 -9.90 6.52
CA ASP A 493 15.37 -11.09 6.21
C ASP A 493 16.67 -10.71 5.49
N ILE A 494 16.59 -9.79 4.52
CA ILE A 494 17.75 -9.23 3.81
C ILE A 494 18.64 -8.47 4.80
N LEU A 495 18.05 -7.61 5.62
CA LEU A 495 18.81 -6.80 6.57
C LEU A 495 19.47 -7.67 7.65
N PHE A 496 18.78 -8.70 8.14
CA PHE A 496 19.33 -9.66 9.09
C PHE A 496 20.48 -10.44 8.46
N TYR A 497 20.33 -10.92 7.23
CA TYR A 497 21.38 -11.56 6.46
C TYR A 497 22.64 -10.69 6.34
N LEU A 498 22.49 -9.40 6.01
CA LEU A 498 23.62 -8.46 5.91
C LEU A 498 24.31 -8.17 7.26
N GLU A 499 23.67 -8.47 8.38
CA GLU A 499 24.30 -8.41 9.70
C GLU A 499 24.99 -9.73 10.08
N LEU A 500 24.55 -10.87 9.52
CA LEU A 500 25.19 -12.19 9.71
C LEU A 500 26.48 -12.36 8.90
N THR A 501 26.62 -11.67 7.76
CA THR A 501 27.69 -11.83 6.76
C THR A 501 29.11 -11.46 7.21
N SER A 502 29.37 -11.30 8.50
CA SER A 502 30.74 -11.52 9.01
C SER A 502 31.16 -13.00 8.98
N ARG A 503 30.28 -13.94 8.58
CA ARG A 503 30.55 -15.40 8.69
C ARG A 503 30.30 -16.25 7.44
N PHE A 504 29.56 -15.79 6.42
CA PHE A 504 29.22 -16.61 5.24
C PHE A 504 29.12 -15.75 3.96
N THR A 505 29.53 -16.31 2.82
CA THR A 505 29.43 -15.67 1.49
C THR A 505 28.30 -16.33 0.69
N LEU A 506 27.31 -15.54 0.22
CA LEU A 506 26.30 -16.05 -0.71
C LEU A 506 26.98 -16.41 -2.04
N THR A 507 27.04 -17.69 -2.38
CA THR A 507 27.44 -18.10 -3.72
C THR A 507 26.21 -18.13 -4.62
N LYS A 508 26.40 -17.94 -5.94
CA LYS A 508 25.33 -18.11 -6.94
C LYS A 508 24.64 -19.48 -6.82
N TYR A 509 25.42 -20.51 -6.45
CA TYR A 509 24.93 -21.86 -6.19
C TYR A 509 24.01 -21.92 -4.96
N PHE A 510 24.43 -21.37 -3.82
CA PHE A 510 23.61 -21.34 -2.60
C PHE A 510 22.31 -20.56 -2.80
N ALA A 511 22.36 -19.43 -3.51
CA ALA A 511 21.16 -18.68 -3.87
C ALA A 511 20.21 -19.51 -4.75
N SER A 512 20.74 -20.25 -5.74
CA SER A 512 19.94 -21.12 -6.62
C SER A 512 19.30 -22.30 -5.88
N GLU A 513 19.96 -22.84 -4.86
CA GLU A 513 19.42 -23.95 -4.05
C GLU A 513 18.35 -23.47 -3.07
N CYS A 514 18.53 -22.31 -2.44
CA CYS A 514 17.57 -21.75 -1.47
C CYS A 514 16.28 -21.24 -2.10
N VAL A 515 16.38 -20.69 -3.31
CA VAL A 515 15.24 -20.15 -4.07
C VAL A 515 14.52 -21.27 -4.85
N GLY A 516 15.14 -22.43 -5.00
CA GLY A 516 14.75 -23.41 -6.01
C GLY A 516 15.08 -22.91 -7.43
N ARG A 517 14.86 -23.78 -8.43
CA ARG A 517 14.88 -23.37 -9.84
C ARG A 517 13.62 -22.56 -10.14
N ALA A 518 13.56 -21.32 -9.66
CA ALA A 518 12.51 -20.40 -10.08
C ALA A 518 12.60 -20.24 -11.59
N THR A 519 11.49 -20.53 -12.29
CA THR A 519 11.38 -20.25 -13.73
C THR A 519 11.27 -18.74 -13.89
N LEU A 520 12.42 -18.09 -13.94
CA LEU A 520 12.52 -16.67 -14.21
C LEU A 520 12.11 -16.47 -15.66
N LEU A 521 10.97 -15.83 -15.90
CA LEU A 521 10.66 -15.35 -17.23
C LEU A 521 11.60 -14.19 -17.56
N GLU A 522 12.09 -14.15 -18.79
CA GLU A 522 12.51 -12.88 -19.35
C GLU A 522 11.30 -11.95 -19.36
N GLN A 523 11.52 -10.64 -19.16
CA GLN A 523 10.44 -9.66 -19.26
C GLN A 523 9.73 -9.88 -20.60
N GLU A 524 8.47 -10.32 -20.56
CA GLU A 524 7.66 -10.45 -21.76
C GLU A 524 7.50 -9.05 -22.38
N GLN A 525 8.26 -8.79 -23.44
CA GLN A 525 7.94 -7.73 -24.38
C GLN A 525 6.71 -8.20 -25.16
N GLY A 526 5.51 -7.71 -24.81
CA GLY A 526 4.39 -7.76 -25.76
C GLY A 526 3.05 -8.33 -25.29
N LEU A 527 2.50 -7.84 -24.18
CA LEU A 527 1.07 -7.49 -24.17
C LEU A 527 1.03 -5.99 -24.06
N SER A 528 1.02 -5.33 -25.22
CA SER A 528 1.55 -3.98 -25.33
C SER A 528 0.84 -3.08 -24.32
N LEU A 529 1.64 -2.37 -23.53
CA LEU A 529 1.15 -1.30 -22.68
C LEU A 529 0.25 -0.36 -23.49
N ALA A 530 0.56 -0.18 -24.78
CA ALA A 530 -0.29 0.46 -25.78
C ALA A 530 -1.68 -0.19 -25.93
N GLU A 531 -1.81 -1.51 -26.10
CA GLU A 531 -3.12 -2.19 -26.18
C GLU A 531 -3.91 -2.09 -24.86
N ARG A 532 -3.25 -2.12 -23.70
CA ARG A 532 -3.94 -1.90 -22.41
C ARG A 532 -4.37 -0.45 -22.24
N ILE A 533 -3.46 0.50 -22.44
CA ILE A 533 -3.77 1.95 -22.44
C ILE A 533 -4.87 2.24 -23.47
N HIS A 534 -4.82 1.66 -24.67
CA HIS A 534 -5.79 1.88 -25.76
C HIS A 534 -7.13 1.18 -25.52
N TYR A 535 -7.15 -0.04 -24.96
CA TYR A 535 -8.38 -0.73 -24.55
C TYR A 535 -9.13 0.06 -23.47
N TYR A 536 -8.42 0.66 -22.52
CA TYR A 536 -9.03 1.50 -21.48
C TYR A 536 -9.32 2.94 -21.94
N ALA A 537 -8.52 3.48 -22.86
CA ALA A 537 -8.79 4.78 -23.49
C ALA A 537 -10.02 4.75 -24.42
N LYS A 538 -10.22 3.67 -25.20
CA LYS A 538 -11.43 3.50 -26.04
C LYS A 538 -12.73 3.47 -25.23
N GLY A 539 -12.71 2.89 -24.03
CA GLY A 539 -13.86 2.95 -23.12
C GLY A 539 -14.21 4.36 -22.62
N SER A 540 -13.32 5.33 -22.84
CA SER A 540 -13.50 6.75 -22.50
C SER A 540 -14.04 7.58 -23.68
N GLU A 541 -13.81 7.13 -24.91
CA GLU A 541 -14.22 7.82 -26.14
C GLU A 541 -15.61 7.38 -26.66
N GLU A 542 -16.11 6.20 -26.27
CA GLU A 542 -17.46 5.74 -26.64
C GLU A 542 -18.62 6.42 -25.85
N THR A 543 -18.32 7.47 -25.08
CA THR A 543 -19.31 8.29 -24.34
C THR A 543 -19.19 9.79 -24.64
N LEU A 544 -18.91 10.14 -25.91
CA LEU A 544 -19.25 11.44 -26.46
C LEU A 544 -20.63 11.42 -27.11
#